data_AF-A0A945BB01-F1
#
_entry.id   AF-A0A945BB01-F1
#
_cell.length_a   1.000
_cell.length_b   1.000
_cell.length_c   1.000
_cell.angle_alpha   90.00
_cell.angle_beta   90.00
_cell.angle_gamma   90.00
#
_symmetry.space_group_name_H-M   'P 1'
#
loop_
_entity.id
_entity.type
_entity.pdbx_description
1 polymer ?
#
loop_
_entity_poly.entity_id
_entity_poly.type
_entity_poly.pdbx_seq_one_letter_code
_entity_poly.pdbx_strand_id
1 'polypeptide(L)'
;MKNLLIILFLLFFPAQGHALECSDGSDLAISSIDFEYNCDDNKIKDLKTSDKKNKTVPTHTFNIDGRWRGIVICDQDKEKWGGGEYKLGNGKLSGKIDFTVSKGTIEVGNRDYPGKGRFWLDWSEGGHKIQSFKIYKQKITIESRSFDNTSNWEGNLTTNNTMDLTGDGRQCKGKLYRSEEIFFDSYSPKWILDYVDGVENDEKYMISGLLTFPEGDQEKFPVMIMIVNSGCGYGHREATYGFDIKNQGVATLEIDNCSPRGLSENNPIASGNYLKLTAWMGAADALHALKFLQSHQKVDGDKVGIIGFSWGGQVAYFTGIDLVRKAIVSDDVDFALRVPYYFFCRQFDNPKYSKNKLHIVQGELDAVPPNHCIEMANDFNNLGYDVSIDIYSGAAHNFDNPWWDSMSPAKDYSKWYVTDNCYYWIDENYKRSWRLDDMRIEFDDYEGWNFRADPLWKEYNKECENMGAVYGRDDEAAKQSAVKLEGLINQYLK
;
A
#
# COMPACT_ATOMS: atom_id res chain seq x y z
N MET A 1 -11.83 6.72 -61.17
CA MET A 1 -12.27 8.12 -61.37
C MET A 1 -11.77 8.88 -60.14
N LYS A 2 -10.84 9.84 -60.26
CA LYS A 2 -11.09 11.29 -60.49
C LYS A 2 -12.17 11.86 -59.55
N ASN A 3 -12.06 13.00 -58.86
CA ASN A 3 -11.02 14.02 -58.65
C ASN A 3 -11.48 14.86 -57.41
N LEU A 4 -10.72 15.75 -56.75
CA LEU A 4 -9.29 15.99 -56.53
C LEU A 4 -9.17 17.33 -55.77
N LEU A 5 -8.41 17.44 -54.66
CA LEU A 5 -7.59 18.65 -54.45
C LEU A 5 -6.36 18.42 -53.55
N ILE A 6 -5.22 18.88 -54.05
CA ILE A 6 -3.92 19.00 -53.40
C ILE A 6 -3.66 20.49 -53.19
N ILE A 7 -2.96 20.89 -52.13
CA ILE A 7 -1.86 21.87 -52.21
C ILE A 7 -0.91 21.65 -51.03
N LEU A 8 0.36 21.60 -51.36
CA LEU A 8 1.53 21.40 -50.51
C LEU A 8 2.39 22.67 -50.64
N PHE A 9 3.03 23.16 -49.58
CA PHE A 9 4.27 23.93 -49.74
C PHE A 9 5.20 23.81 -48.52
N LEU A 10 6.50 23.81 -48.83
CA LEU A 10 7.62 23.62 -47.90
C LEU A 10 8.55 24.84 -47.94
N LEU A 11 9.06 25.21 -46.75
CA LEU A 11 10.40 25.74 -46.46
C LEU A 11 10.85 27.18 -46.84
N PHE A 12 11.70 27.67 -45.91
CA PHE A 12 12.77 28.68 -45.97
C PHE A 12 12.55 30.15 -45.50
N PHE A 13 13.51 30.53 -44.64
CA PHE A 13 13.87 31.78 -43.91
C PHE A 13 14.21 33.01 -44.81
N PRO A 14 14.60 34.22 -44.33
CA PRO A 14 15.10 34.61 -42.97
C PRO A 14 14.74 36.00 -42.38
N ALA A 15 15.14 36.21 -41.09
CA ALA A 15 15.55 37.47 -40.43
C ALA A 15 14.53 38.64 -40.29
N GLN A 16 14.62 39.61 -39.35
CA GLN A 16 15.64 40.00 -38.36
C GLN A 16 14.98 40.20 -36.97
N GLY A 17 15.67 39.94 -35.84
CA GLY A 17 16.34 40.98 -35.02
C GLY A 17 15.44 41.47 -33.88
N HIS A 18 15.80 41.40 -32.60
CA HIS A 18 17.02 41.97 -32.02
C HIS A 18 17.72 41.04 -31.02
N ALA A 19 19.02 41.28 -30.81
CA ALA A 19 19.88 40.55 -29.90
C ALA A 19 19.94 41.18 -28.49
N LEU A 20 20.35 40.36 -27.52
CA LEU A 20 21.40 40.73 -26.57
C LEU A 20 22.09 39.46 -26.07
N GLU A 21 23.42 39.47 -26.08
CA GLU A 21 24.26 38.30 -25.84
C GLU A 21 24.42 37.99 -24.34
N CYS A 22 24.52 36.71 -23.99
CA CYS A 22 25.12 36.31 -22.72
C CYS A 22 26.65 36.31 -22.90
N SER A 23 27.34 37.23 -22.23
CA SER A 23 28.79 37.16 -22.05
C SER A 23 29.14 36.48 -20.73
N ASP A 24 30.22 35.72 -20.79
CA ASP A 24 31.03 35.18 -19.69
C ASP A 24 30.61 33.82 -19.12
N GLY A 25 31.21 32.77 -19.72
CA GLY A 25 31.24 31.45 -19.12
C GLY A 25 32.15 31.40 -17.89
N SER A 26 31.63 30.88 -16.79
CA SER A 26 32.43 30.39 -15.67
C SER A 26 31.73 29.23 -14.97
N ASP A 27 32.37 28.06 -14.95
CA ASP A 27 31.98 26.95 -14.09
C ASP A 27 32.36 27.29 -12.64
N LEU A 28 31.38 27.56 -11.80
CA LEU A 28 31.57 27.66 -10.34
C LEU A 28 30.43 26.95 -9.61
N ALA A 29 30.73 25.76 -9.09
CA ALA A 29 29.87 25.07 -8.15
C ALA A 29 29.84 25.83 -6.82
N ILE A 30 28.68 26.32 -6.41
CA ILE A 30 28.47 26.98 -5.11
C ILE A 30 27.28 26.34 -4.39
N SER A 31 27.56 25.89 -3.17
CA SER A 31 26.60 25.37 -2.21
C SER A 31 25.88 26.47 -1.44
N SER A 32 24.78 26.10 -0.75
CA SER A 32 23.93 26.91 0.14
C SER A 32 23.19 28.08 -0.54
N ILE A 33 21.90 27.85 -0.77
CA ILE A 33 20.89 28.88 -0.96
C ILE A 33 19.79 28.54 0.06
N ASP A 34 19.56 29.44 1.03
CA ASP A 34 18.34 29.41 1.84
C ASP A 34 17.25 30.14 1.04
N PHE A 35 16.10 29.49 0.82
CA PHE A 35 14.99 30.08 0.07
C PHE A 35 13.90 30.58 1.03
N GLU A 36 13.58 31.87 0.93
CA GLU A 36 12.41 32.49 1.56
C GLU A 36 11.42 32.91 0.47
N TYR A 37 10.30 32.18 0.35
CA TYR A 37 9.26 32.46 -0.63
C TYR A 37 8.03 33.05 0.07
N ASN A 38 7.72 34.30 -0.27
CA ASN A 38 6.51 34.97 0.20
C ASN A 38 5.54 35.17 -0.98
N CYS A 39 4.34 34.61 -0.86
CA CYS A 39 3.31 34.66 -1.90
C CYS A 39 2.61 36.03 -1.98
N ASP A 40 3.35 37.12 -2.19
CA ASP A 40 2.73 38.42 -2.56
C ASP A 40 3.63 39.47 -3.24
N ASP A 41 4.97 39.29 -3.37
CA ASP A 41 5.78 40.30 -4.10
C ASP A 41 7.03 39.76 -4.81
N ASN A 42 7.25 40.22 -6.05
CA ASN A 42 7.96 39.45 -7.07
C ASN A 42 9.38 40.00 -7.40
N LYS A 43 10.28 40.10 -6.39
CA LYS A 43 11.68 40.57 -6.57
C LYS A 43 12.69 39.95 -5.58
N ILE A 44 13.82 39.47 -6.12
CA ILE A 44 14.99 38.96 -5.37
C ILE A 44 16.10 40.02 -5.28
N LYS A 45 16.93 40.00 -4.23
CA LYS A 45 18.14 40.83 -4.06
C LYS A 45 19.29 40.05 -3.42
N ASP A 46 20.47 40.08 -4.06
CA ASP A 46 21.70 39.42 -3.58
C ASP A 46 22.60 40.33 -2.73
N LEU A 47 23.25 39.77 -1.69
CA LEU A 47 24.36 40.39 -0.96
C LEU A 47 25.45 39.38 -0.50
N LYS A 48 26.52 39.30 -1.30
CA LYS A 48 27.95 38.94 -1.06
C LYS A 48 28.40 37.98 0.07
N THR A 49 29.38 37.14 -0.32
CA THR A 49 30.03 36.04 0.41
C THR A 49 31.36 36.39 1.10
N SER A 50 31.88 35.47 1.95
CA SER A 50 33.32 35.25 2.14
C SER A 50 33.66 33.83 2.64
N ASP A 51 34.70 33.19 2.09
CA ASP A 51 35.04 31.77 2.26
C ASP A 51 35.92 31.40 3.48
N LYS A 52 35.88 30.10 3.87
CA LYS A 52 37.10 29.29 4.11
C LYS A 52 36.85 27.76 4.17
N LYS A 53 37.75 26.99 3.57
CA LYS A 53 37.73 25.52 3.43
C LYS A 53 38.25 24.77 4.67
N ASN A 54 37.74 23.57 4.98
CA ASN A 54 38.57 22.32 4.96
C ASN A 54 37.85 21.00 5.37
N LYS A 55 38.38 19.89 4.82
CA LYS A 55 38.23 18.46 5.18
C LYS A 55 36.87 17.78 4.96
N THR A 56 36.80 16.99 3.89
CA THR A 56 35.75 16.00 3.61
C THR A 56 36.01 14.66 4.30
N VAL A 57 35.36 14.47 5.45
CA VAL A 57 34.73 13.19 5.82
C VAL A 57 33.68 12.87 4.73
N PRO A 58 33.17 11.63 4.56
CA PRO A 58 31.90 11.42 3.88
C PRO A 58 30.80 12.14 4.68
N THR A 59 30.63 13.43 4.39
CA THR A 59 29.47 14.17 4.84
C THR A 59 28.29 13.48 4.18
N HIS A 60 27.49 12.76 4.96
CA HIS A 60 26.12 12.47 4.55
C HIS A 60 25.49 13.84 4.30
N THR A 61 25.46 14.25 3.04
CA THR A 61 24.86 15.50 2.62
C THR A 61 23.37 15.27 2.75
N PHE A 62 22.87 15.55 3.96
CA PHE A 62 21.44 15.61 4.24
C PHE A 62 20.80 16.42 3.13
N ASN A 63 20.03 15.72 2.32
CA ASN A 63 19.19 16.27 1.29
C ASN A 63 17.76 16.18 1.81
N ILE A 64 16.99 17.26 1.71
CA ILE A 64 15.61 17.31 2.16
C ILE A 64 14.61 17.06 1.02
N ASP A 65 15.07 17.13 -0.24
CA ASP A 65 14.26 16.79 -1.41
C ASP A 65 13.84 15.30 -1.38
N GLY A 66 12.61 15.04 -1.85
CA GLY A 66 11.94 13.75 -1.83
C GLY A 66 10.51 13.85 -1.28
N ARG A 67 9.74 12.76 -1.42
CA ARG A 67 8.41 12.63 -0.84
C ARG A 67 8.50 12.14 0.61
N TRP A 68 7.76 12.75 1.51
CA TRP A 68 7.79 12.54 2.96
C TRP A 68 6.41 12.12 3.44
N ARG A 69 6.32 10.92 4.02
CA ARG A 69 5.07 10.30 4.44
C ARG A 69 5.16 9.77 5.87
N GLY A 70 4.13 9.95 6.68
CA GLY A 70 4.15 9.45 8.05
C GLY A 70 2.91 9.78 8.85
N ILE A 71 2.96 9.50 10.15
CA ILE A 71 1.88 9.80 11.10
C ILE A 71 2.27 10.91 12.06
N VAL A 72 1.27 11.64 12.55
CA VAL A 72 1.34 12.66 13.58
C VAL A 72 0.40 12.27 14.73
N ILE A 73 0.77 12.63 15.96
CA ILE A 73 0.02 12.46 17.20
C ILE A 73 0.05 13.81 17.95
N CYS A 74 -1.09 14.30 18.42
CA CYS A 74 -1.23 15.58 19.13
C CYS A 74 -1.75 15.37 20.55
N ASP A 75 -1.22 16.11 21.53
CA ASP A 75 -1.53 15.88 22.95
C ASP A 75 -3.01 16.08 23.30
N GLN A 76 -3.68 17.07 22.71
CA GLN A 76 -5.12 17.31 22.93
C GLN A 76 -6.02 16.16 22.45
N ASP A 77 -5.49 15.34 21.54
CA ASP A 77 -6.23 14.27 20.91
C ASP A 77 -5.91 12.91 21.56
N LYS A 78 -4.86 12.82 22.39
CA LYS A 78 -4.63 11.68 23.29
C LYS A 78 -5.86 11.38 24.13
N GLU A 79 -6.55 12.39 24.67
CA GLU A 79 -7.74 12.18 25.51
C GLU A 79 -9.01 11.97 24.69
N LYS A 80 -9.23 12.78 23.63
CA LYS A 80 -10.44 12.70 22.79
C LYS A 80 -10.52 11.42 21.97
N TRP A 81 -9.38 10.84 21.60
CA TRP A 81 -9.26 9.56 20.91
C TRP A 81 -8.90 8.43 21.90
N GLY A 82 -9.56 8.44 23.06
CA GLY A 82 -9.61 7.29 23.97
C GLY A 82 -8.46 7.17 24.95
N GLY A 83 -7.87 8.29 25.39
CA GLY A 83 -7.01 8.36 26.57
C GLY A 83 -5.60 7.74 26.48
N GLY A 84 -4.84 7.91 25.38
CA GLY A 84 -3.47 7.41 25.37
C GLY A 84 -2.59 7.75 24.17
N GLU A 85 -1.31 7.40 24.30
CA GLU A 85 -0.33 7.46 23.21
C GLU A 85 -0.56 6.35 22.18
N TYR A 86 -0.04 6.55 20.96
CA TYR A 86 -0.03 5.50 19.93
C TYR A 86 0.70 4.26 20.42
N LYS A 87 0.14 3.10 20.12
CA LYS A 87 0.72 1.78 20.39
C LYS A 87 0.40 0.87 19.22
N LEU A 88 1.28 -0.09 18.98
CA LEU A 88 1.14 -1.17 18.00
C LEU A 88 -0.32 -1.72 17.97
N GLY A 89 -0.96 -1.66 16.81
CA GLY A 89 -2.35 -2.12 16.59
C GLY A 89 -3.48 -1.30 17.24
N ASN A 90 -3.18 -0.21 17.98
CA ASN A 90 -4.22 0.56 18.68
C ASN A 90 -4.92 1.62 17.81
N GLY A 91 -4.39 1.94 16.63
CA GLY A 91 -5.03 2.86 15.67
C GLY A 91 -5.02 4.36 16.05
N LYS A 92 -4.46 4.73 17.21
CA LYS A 92 -4.57 6.08 17.78
C LYS A 92 -3.55 7.05 17.18
N LEU A 93 -3.84 7.54 15.98
CA LEU A 93 -3.09 8.60 15.32
C LEU A 93 -3.92 9.88 15.17
N SER A 94 -3.24 11.02 15.06
CA SER A 94 -3.87 12.33 14.86
C SER A 94 -3.92 12.76 13.40
N GLY A 95 -2.99 12.31 12.57
CA GLY A 95 -3.17 12.49 11.13
C GLY A 95 -2.07 11.85 10.34
N LYS A 96 -2.33 11.70 9.04
CA LYS A 96 -1.33 11.32 8.05
C LYS A 96 -0.74 12.55 7.38
N ILE A 97 0.56 12.55 7.17
CA ILE A 97 1.31 13.55 6.43
C ILE A 97 1.75 12.93 5.10
N ASP A 98 1.62 13.69 4.01
CA ASP A 98 2.16 13.35 2.68
C ASP A 98 2.48 14.64 1.89
N PHE A 99 3.77 14.93 1.69
CA PHE A 99 4.24 16.06 0.88
C PHE A 99 5.55 15.75 0.18
N THR A 100 5.82 16.42 -0.93
CA THR A 100 7.07 16.33 -1.69
C THR A 100 7.84 17.63 -1.59
N VAL A 101 9.13 17.54 -1.28
CA VAL A 101 10.07 18.66 -1.38
C VAL A 101 10.87 18.49 -2.66
N SER A 102 10.98 19.53 -3.48
CA SER A 102 11.71 19.50 -4.74
C SER A 102 12.29 20.87 -5.05
N LYS A 103 13.61 20.99 -5.17
CA LYS A 103 14.30 22.23 -5.62
C LYS A 103 13.87 23.49 -4.85
N GLY A 104 13.63 23.36 -3.55
CA GLY A 104 13.21 24.47 -2.69
C GLY A 104 11.72 24.82 -2.74
N THR A 105 10.85 24.00 -3.36
CA THR A 105 9.39 24.10 -3.25
C THR A 105 8.82 22.91 -2.45
N ILE A 106 7.62 23.09 -1.90
CA ILE A 106 6.78 22.00 -1.37
C ILE A 106 5.59 21.81 -2.30
N GLU A 107 5.42 20.59 -2.80
CA GLU A 107 4.21 20.10 -3.43
C GLU A 107 3.46 19.20 -2.45
N VAL A 108 2.13 19.30 -2.41
CA VAL A 108 1.29 18.44 -1.55
C VAL A 108 0.81 17.27 -2.38
N GLY A 109 0.76 16.06 -1.79
CA GLY A 109 0.21 14.89 -2.46
C GLY A 109 -1.21 15.15 -3.00
N ASN A 110 -1.37 15.18 -4.31
CA ASN A 110 -2.67 15.30 -4.94
C ASN A 110 -3.45 13.98 -4.79
N ARG A 111 -4.42 13.95 -3.89
CA ARG A 111 -5.68 13.25 -4.18
C ARG A 111 -6.70 14.29 -4.60
N ASP A 112 -7.03 14.30 -5.89
CA ASP A 112 -8.25 14.95 -6.38
C ASP A 112 -9.46 14.12 -5.92
N TYR A 113 -9.88 14.35 -4.68
CA TYR A 113 -11.17 13.89 -4.21
C TYR A 113 -12.24 14.77 -4.88
N PRO A 114 -13.23 14.21 -5.61
CA PRO A 114 -14.24 15.03 -6.28
C PRO A 114 -14.96 15.94 -5.29
N GLY A 115 -14.70 17.24 -5.37
CA GLY A 115 -15.30 18.29 -4.52
C GLY A 115 -14.46 18.79 -3.33
N LYS A 116 -13.29 18.22 -3.02
CA LYS A 116 -12.40 18.68 -1.92
C LYS A 116 -10.92 18.41 -2.28
N GLY A 117 -10.07 19.43 -2.35
CA GLY A 117 -8.70 19.29 -2.89
C GLY A 117 -7.53 19.60 -1.93
N ARG A 118 -6.37 18.97 -2.20
CA ARG A 118 -5.01 19.17 -1.65
C ARG A 118 -4.89 19.22 -0.11
N PHE A 119 -4.45 18.12 0.52
CA PHE A 119 -4.47 17.97 1.98
C PHE A 119 -3.13 17.62 2.65
N TRP A 120 -2.77 18.43 3.64
CA TRP A 120 -1.98 18.02 4.80
C TRP A 120 -2.91 17.56 5.93
N LEU A 121 -2.47 16.59 6.72
CA LEU A 121 -3.10 16.15 7.97
C LEU A 121 -4.55 15.71 7.82
N ASP A 122 -4.73 14.42 7.56
CA ASP A 122 -6.02 13.73 7.61
C ASP A 122 -6.54 13.65 9.06
N TRP A 123 -7.12 14.77 9.52
CA TRP A 123 -8.11 14.79 10.61
C TRP A 123 -9.51 14.84 9.99
N SER A 124 -10.39 13.99 10.52
CA SER A 124 -11.85 13.98 10.29
C SER A 124 -12.42 15.32 9.80
N GLU A 125 -12.76 15.37 8.52
CA GLU A 125 -13.58 16.40 7.86
C GLU A 125 -13.00 17.83 7.75
N GLY A 126 -11.74 18.10 8.15
CA GLY A 126 -11.26 19.49 8.40
C GLY A 126 -9.79 19.84 8.15
N GLY A 127 -9.18 19.36 7.07
CA GLY A 127 -7.73 19.42 6.81
C GLY A 127 -7.03 20.79 6.78
N HIS A 128 -5.69 20.76 6.84
CA HIS A 128 -4.81 21.94 6.87
C HIS A 128 -4.31 22.34 5.47
N LYS A 129 -4.25 23.65 5.19
CA LYS A 129 -3.64 24.23 3.98
C LYS A 129 -2.31 24.93 4.32
N ILE A 130 -1.22 24.61 3.62
CA ILE A 130 0.05 25.37 3.72
C ILE A 130 -0.20 26.85 3.34
N GLN A 131 0.25 27.77 4.17
CA GLN A 131 0.28 29.21 3.90
C GLN A 131 1.67 29.64 3.42
N SER A 132 2.71 29.29 4.18
CA SER A 132 4.11 29.60 3.89
C SER A 132 5.01 28.43 4.31
N PHE A 133 6.23 28.39 3.78
CA PHE A 133 7.25 27.45 4.24
C PHE A 133 8.66 28.02 4.05
N LYS A 134 9.62 27.47 4.78
CA LYS A 134 11.06 27.71 4.60
C LYS A 134 11.78 26.37 4.62
N ILE A 135 12.70 26.18 3.68
CA ILE A 135 13.51 24.97 3.56
C ILE A 135 14.96 25.33 3.82
N TYR A 136 15.55 24.63 4.78
CA TYR A 136 16.94 24.67 5.17
C TYR A 136 17.55 23.27 4.93
N LYS A 137 18.89 23.16 4.95
CA LYS A 137 19.62 21.92 4.64
C LYS A 137 19.14 20.65 5.39
N GLN A 138 18.70 20.80 6.64
CA GLN A 138 18.25 19.70 7.52
C GLN A 138 16.90 19.98 8.19
N LYS A 139 16.24 21.07 7.83
CA LYS A 139 15.07 21.58 8.55
C LYS A 139 14.07 22.17 7.58
N ILE A 140 12.80 21.95 7.84
CA ILE A 140 11.69 22.57 7.13
C ILE A 140 10.77 23.21 8.15
N THR A 141 10.34 24.45 7.91
CA THR A 141 9.29 25.08 8.70
C THR A 141 8.09 25.32 7.81
N ILE A 142 6.90 24.90 8.24
CA ILE A 142 5.65 25.04 7.46
C ILE A 142 4.63 25.77 8.31
N GLU A 143 4.15 26.92 7.83
CA GLU A 143 2.95 27.54 8.36
C GLU A 143 1.73 26.93 7.66
N SER A 144 0.76 26.48 8.45
CA SER A 144 -0.47 25.85 7.95
C SER A 144 -1.70 26.49 8.59
N ARG A 145 -2.85 26.42 7.91
CA ARG A 145 -4.13 26.89 8.46
C ARG A 145 -5.21 25.81 8.30
N SER A 146 -5.92 25.48 9.38
CA SER A 146 -7.16 24.70 9.37
C SER A 146 -8.27 25.57 9.95
N PHE A 147 -9.35 25.73 9.18
CA PHE A 147 -10.44 26.68 9.44
C PHE A 147 -9.91 28.06 9.90
N ASP A 148 -10.04 28.37 11.19
CA ASP A 148 -9.67 29.64 11.80
C ASP A 148 -8.30 29.65 12.51
N ASN A 149 -7.65 28.49 12.65
CA ASN A 149 -6.38 28.37 13.38
C ASN A 149 -5.19 28.21 12.44
N THR A 150 -4.17 29.05 12.64
CA THR A 150 -2.82 28.83 12.11
C THR A 150 -2.04 27.87 13.02
N SER A 151 -1.14 27.07 12.45
CA SER A 151 -0.20 26.22 13.19
C SER A 151 1.12 26.15 12.42
N ASN A 152 2.22 26.39 13.14
CA ASN A 152 3.57 26.28 12.62
C ASN A 152 4.13 24.89 12.93
N TRP A 153 4.73 24.28 11.91
CA TRP A 153 5.37 22.99 11.98
C TRP A 153 6.86 23.14 11.76
N GLU A 154 7.64 22.35 12.48
CA GLU A 154 9.08 22.25 12.33
C GLU A 154 9.45 20.78 12.13
N GLY A 155 9.89 20.44 10.91
CA GLY A 155 10.43 19.13 10.56
C GLY A 155 11.95 19.18 10.56
N ASN A 156 12.61 18.31 11.34
CA ASN A 156 14.06 18.19 11.41
C ASN A 156 14.47 16.80 10.90
N LEU A 157 15.45 16.74 9.99
CA LEU A 157 16.01 15.47 9.49
C LEU A 157 16.82 14.78 10.60
N THR A 158 16.44 13.56 10.95
CA THR A 158 17.26 12.68 11.80
C THR A 158 18.21 11.83 10.96
N THR A 159 17.74 11.39 9.78
CA THR A 159 18.53 10.65 8.78
C THR A 159 18.18 11.11 7.36
N ASN A 160 18.84 10.54 6.33
CA ASN A 160 18.43 10.75 4.94
C ASN A 160 17.04 10.16 4.62
N ASN A 161 16.51 9.26 5.44
CA ASN A 161 15.21 8.63 5.22
C ASN A 161 14.15 9.06 6.26
N THR A 162 14.48 9.91 7.24
CA THR A 162 13.62 10.17 8.40
C THR A 162 13.64 11.62 8.84
N MET A 163 12.44 12.15 9.15
CA MET A 163 12.23 13.50 9.64
C MET A 163 11.28 13.47 10.85
N ASP A 164 11.73 14.05 11.97
CA ASP A 164 10.87 14.30 13.13
C ASP A 164 10.14 15.64 12.95
N LEU A 165 8.81 15.60 12.99
CA LEU A 165 7.93 16.75 12.81
C LEU A 165 7.37 17.17 14.17
N THR A 166 7.46 18.45 14.51
CA THR A 166 6.82 19.05 15.69
C THR A 166 5.86 20.15 15.25
N GLY A 167 4.73 20.32 15.96
CA GLY A 167 3.73 21.35 15.68
C GLY A 167 3.42 22.18 16.93
N ASP A 168 3.51 23.51 16.79
CA ASP A 168 3.42 24.46 17.91
C ASP A 168 2.04 24.50 18.59
N GLY A 169 0.96 24.30 17.83
CA GLY A 169 -0.42 24.42 18.29
C GLY A 169 -0.83 23.42 19.37
N ARG A 170 -1.15 22.17 18.97
CA ARG A 170 -1.68 21.14 19.90
C ARG A 170 -0.59 20.27 20.55
N GLN A 171 0.66 20.74 20.61
CA GLN A 171 1.85 19.94 20.96
C GLN A 171 1.91 18.65 20.13
N CYS A 172 1.92 18.80 18.80
CA CYS A 172 1.93 17.67 17.89
C CYS A 172 3.34 17.16 17.67
N LYS A 173 3.49 15.82 17.59
CA LYS A 173 4.72 15.13 17.19
C LYS A 173 4.40 14.13 16.09
N GLY A 174 5.20 14.09 15.05
CA GLY A 174 5.11 13.09 14.00
C GLY A 174 6.48 12.60 13.59
N LYS A 175 6.51 11.45 12.92
CA LYS A 175 7.72 10.88 12.36
C LYS A 175 7.43 10.48 10.92
N LEU A 176 8.17 11.11 10.02
CA LEU A 176 8.00 11.01 8.57
C LEU A 176 9.16 10.21 7.99
N TYR A 177 8.86 9.48 6.93
CA TYR A 177 9.77 8.61 6.22
C TYR A 177 9.84 9.01 4.75
N ARG A 178 11.03 8.90 4.15
CA ARG A 178 11.22 9.17 2.73
C ARG A 178 10.59 8.07 1.89
N SER A 179 9.79 8.48 0.93
CA SER A 179 9.11 7.64 -0.05
C SER A 179 9.68 7.89 -1.45
N GLU A 180 9.83 6.81 -2.19
CA GLU A 180 10.17 6.77 -3.61
C GLU A 180 8.94 6.31 -4.40
N GLU A 181 8.60 7.02 -5.46
CA GLU A 181 7.58 6.59 -6.41
C GLU A 181 8.20 5.62 -7.41
N ILE A 182 7.70 4.38 -7.41
CA ILE A 182 8.12 3.35 -8.34
C ILE A 182 7.02 3.04 -9.35
N PHE A 183 7.41 2.61 -10.54
CA PHE A 183 6.50 2.22 -11.62
C PHE A 183 7.03 0.95 -12.27
N PHE A 184 6.15 -0.02 -12.47
CA PHE A 184 6.49 -1.27 -13.15
C PHE A 184 5.32 -1.76 -14.00
N ASP A 185 5.64 -2.54 -15.02
CA ASP A 185 4.66 -3.22 -15.85
C ASP A 185 4.11 -4.46 -15.14
N SER A 186 2.80 -4.67 -15.23
CA SER A 186 2.10 -5.88 -14.80
C SER A 186 1.07 -6.29 -15.85
N TYR A 187 0.59 -7.52 -15.74
CA TYR A 187 -0.46 -8.11 -16.57
C TYR A 187 -1.65 -8.49 -15.70
N SER A 188 -2.81 -8.75 -16.32
CA SER A 188 -4.07 -8.93 -15.58
C SER A 188 -4.74 -10.29 -15.81
N PRO A 189 -4.06 -11.43 -15.51
CA PRO A 189 -4.67 -12.75 -15.53
C PRO A 189 -5.86 -12.79 -14.58
N LYS A 190 -7.04 -12.97 -15.16
CA LYS A 190 -8.32 -12.84 -14.47
C LYS A 190 -8.60 -14.06 -13.60
N TRP A 191 -8.15 -15.22 -14.07
CA TRP A 191 -8.32 -16.54 -13.49
C TRP A 191 -6.97 -17.25 -13.32
N ILE A 192 -6.97 -18.35 -12.57
CA ILE A 192 -5.76 -19.16 -12.35
C ILE A 192 -5.25 -19.84 -13.64
N LEU A 193 -6.13 -20.13 -14.60
CA LEU A 193 -5.75 -20.77 -15.87
C LEU A 193 -5.06 -19.82 -16.86
N ASP A 194 -5.30 -18.51 -16.74
CA ASP A 194 -4.65 -17.47 -17.57
C ASP A 194 -3.13 -17.35 -17.24
N TYR A 195 -2.68 -17.97 -16.14
CA TYR A 195 -1.26 -18.16 -15.83
C TYR A 195 -0.60 -19.33 -16.59
N VAL A 196 -1.38 -20.21 -17.24
CA VAL A 196 -0.89 -21.45 -17.89
C VAL A 196 -0.49 -21.18 -19.35
N ASP A 197 -1.24 -20.36 -20.08
CA ASP A 197 -0.94 -20.01 -21.48
C ASP A 197 -0.03 -18.78 -21.63
N GLY A 198 0.09 -17.98 -20.58
CA GLY A 198 1.12 -16.94 -20.39
C GLY A 198 0.49 -15.60 -20.05
N VAL A 199 0.88 -15.01 -18.91
CA VAL A 199 0.29 -13.75 -18.41
C VAL A 199 0.46 -12.59 -19.40
N GLU A 200 1.44 -12.66 -20.30
CA GLU A 200 1.69 -11.67 -21.35
C GLU A 200 0.57 -11.59 -22.40
N ASN A 201 -0.34 -12.58 -22.44
CA ASN A 201 -1.55 -12.56 -23.28
C ASN A 201 -2.67 -11.68 -22.70
N ASP A 202 -2.62 -11.36 -21.40
CA ASP A 202 -3.61 -10.54 -20.71
C ASP A 202 -3.39 -9.03 -20.90
N GLU A 203 -4.39 -8.25 -20.48
CA GLU A 203 -4.30 -6.80 -20.50
C GLU A 203 -3.21 -6.27 -19.56
N LYS A 204 -2.27 -5.54 -20.16
CA LYS A 204 -1.10 -4.94 -19.52
C LYS A 204 -1.44 -3.60 -18.89
N TYR A 205 -1.02 -3.41 -17.63
CA TYR A 205 -1.14 -2.16 -16.89
C TYR A 205 0.21 -1.70 -16.33
N MET A 206 0.39 -0.38 -16.27
CA MET A 206 1.47 0.22 -15.47
C MET A 206 0.97 0.37 -14.04
N ILE A 207 1.62 -0.30 -13.10
CA ILE A 207 1.33 -0.24 -11.67
C ILE A 207 2.30 0.75 -11.04
N SER A 208 1.77 1.65 -10.21
CA SER A 208 2.57 2.56 -9.40
C SER A 208 2.67 2.04 -7.96
N GLY A 209 3.68 2.50 -7.23
CA GLY A 209 3.81 2.21 -5.80
C GLY A 209 4.67 3.20 -5.05
N LEU A 210 4.55 3.19 -3.72
CA LEU A 210 5.28 4.05 -2.80
C LEU A 210 6.22 3.20 -1.94
N LEU A 211 7.48 3.11 -2.36
CA LEU A 211 8.54 2.43 -1.62
C LEU A 211 9.08 3.38 -0.54
N THR A 212 8.73 3.11 0.73
CA THR A 212 9.04 3.99 1.86
C THR A 212 10.10 3.34 2.74
N PHE A 213 11.27 4.00 2.89
CA PHE A 213 12.40 3.47 3.66
C PHE A 213 12.26 3.77 5.15
N PRO A 214 12.72 2.86 6.04
CA PRO A 214 12.73 3.09 7.48
C PRO A 214 13.89 4.01 7.88
N GLU A 215 14.01 4.27 9.18
CA GLU A 215 15.17 4.96 9.72
C GLU A 215 16.40 4.07 9.68
N GLY A 216 17.53 4.60 9.18
CA GLY A 216 18.79 3.88 9.05
C GLY A 216 19.60 4.32 7.84
N ASP A 217 20.87 3.89 7.81
CA ASP A 217 21.86 4.14 6.77
C ASP A 217 22.34 2.84 6.09
N GLN A 218 21.59 1.75 6.27
CA GLN A 218 21.82 0.45 5.62
C GLN A 218 21.88 0.61 4.09
N GLU A 219 22.79 -0.13 3.45
CA GLU A 219 22.91 -0.16 1.98
C GLU A 219 21.64 -0.73 1.32
N LYS A 220 21.10 -1.80 1.92
CA LYS A 220 19.89 -2.48 1.52
C LYS A 220 18.96 -2.68 2.72
N PHE A 221 17.66 -2.54 2.47
CA PHE A 221 16.61 -2.77 3.45
C PHE A 221 15.75 -3.97 3.03
N PRO A 222 15.30 -4.79 4.00
CA PRO A 222 14.19 -5.71 3.74
C PRO A 222 12.91 -4.92 3.47
N VAL A 223 11.95 -5.52 2.74
CA VAL A 223 10.71 -4.86 2.32
C VAL A 223 9.49 -5.68 2.73
N MET A 224 8.42 -5.03 3.19
CA MET A 224 7.08 -5.59 3.24
C MET A 224 6.21 -4.93 2.18
N ILE A 225 5.72 -5.70 1.20
CA ILE A 225 4.68 -5.24 0.27
C ILE A 225 3.34 -5.27 0.99
N MET A 226 2.58 -4.18 0.91
CA MET A 226 1.29 -4.02 1.56
C MET A 226 0.18 -3.98 0.52
N ILE A 227 -0.82 -4.86 0.64
CA ILE A 227 -1.98 -4.93 -0.26
C ILE A 227 -3.26 -4.51 0.47
N VAL A 228 -3.91 -3.46 -0.03
CA VAL A 228 -5.18 -2.93 0.47
C VAL A 228 -6.32 -3.95 0.40
N ASN A 229 -7.38 -3.68 1.18
CA ASN A 229 -8.63 -4.43 1.07
C ASN A 229 -9.43 -4.04 -0.19
N SER A 230 -10.60 -4.66 -0.36
CA SER A 230 -11.51 -4.41 -1.49
C SER A 230 -12.07 -2.99 -1.58
N GLY A 231 -11.71 -2.09 -0.64
CA GLY A 231 -12.04 -0.67 -0.63
C GLY A 231 -11.10 0.21 -1.47
N CYS A 232 -10.00 -0.31 -2.03
CA CYS A 232 -9.08 0.44 -2.91
C CYS A 232 -8.48 1.73 -2.29
N GLY A 233 -8.32 1.77 -0.96
CA GLY A 233 -7.82 2.95 -0.25
C GLY A 233 -6.60 2.66 0.61
N TYR A 234 -5.50 3.35 0.34
CA TYR A 234 -4.39 3.48 1.30
C TYR A 234 -4.82 4.50 2.36
N GLY A 235 -5.47 3.99 3.40
CA GLY A 235 -6.26 4.70 4.38
C GLY A 235 -5.49 4.96 5.67
N HIS A 236 -6.14 4.76 6.81
CA HIS A 236 -5.49 4.86 8.12
C HIS A 236 -4.79 3.55 8.53
N ARG A 237 -5.33 2.38 8.13
CA ARG A 237 -4.76 1.04 8.41
C ARG A 237 -3.35 0.94 7.85
N GLU A 238 -3.22 1.26 6.58
CA GLU A 238 -1.97 1.08 5.83
C GLU A 238 -0.91 2.05 6.36
N ALA A 239 -1.31 3.22 6.87
CA ALA A 239 -0.42 4.14 7.56
C ALA A 239 0.04 3.62 8.94
N THR A 240 -0.84 3.01 9.75
CA THR A 240 -0.45 2.44 11.07
C THR A 240 0.43 1.21 10.91
N TYR A 241 0.00 0.22 10.12
CA TYR A 241 0.83 -0.95 9.84
C TYR A 241 2.14 -0.56 9.16
N GLY A 242 2.08 0.38 8.20
CA GLY A 242 3.28 0.87 7.54
C GLY A 242 4.23 1.58 8.50
N PHE A 243 3.72 2.31 9.49
CA PHE A 243 4.53 2.91 10.55
C PHE A 243 5.16 1.86 11.46
N ASP A 244 4.38 0.87 11.89
CA ASP A 244 4.81 -0.21 12.77
C ASP A 244 5.91 -1.07 12.09
N ILE A 245 5.73 -1.44 10.82
CA ILE A 245 6.73 -2.14 10.00
C ILE A 245 8.03 -1.32 9.88
N LYS A 246 7.93 -0.01 9.61
CA LYS A 246 9.12 0.86 9.51
C LYS A 246 9.87 1.03 10.82
N ASN A 247 9.19 1.01 11.96
CA ASN A 247 9.83 1.01 13.27
C ASN A 247 10.64 -0.27 13.55
N GLN A 248 10.36 -1.38 12.84
CA GLN A 248 11.18 -2.59 12.91
C GLN A 248 12.45 -2.53 12.05
N GLY A 249 12.68 -1.46 11.28
CA GLY A 249 13.79 -1.36 10.32
C GLY A 249 13.48 -2.02 8.97
N VAL A 250 12.21 -2.17 8.61
CA VAL A 250 11.77 -2.78 7.35
C VAL A 250 11.07 -1.73 6.48
N ALA A 251 11.45 -1.62 5.22
CA ALA A 251 10.82 -0.73 4.25
C ALA A 251 9.41 -1.23 3.89
N THR A 252 8.54 -0.34 3.46
CA THR A 252 7.16 -0.69 3.06
C THR A 252 6.92 -0.30 1.63
N LEU A 253 6.36 -1.21 0.82
CA LEU A 253 5.90 -0.89 -0.53
C LEU A 253 4.36 -0.97 -0.58
N GLU A 254 3.72 0.18 -0.72
CA GLU A 254 2.29 0.30 -1.00
C GLU A 254 2.09 0.30 -2.52
N ILE A 255 1.41 -0.70 -3.11
CA ILE A 255 1.18 -0.77 -4.59
C ILE A 255 -0.26 -0.39 -4.97
N ASP A 256 -0.44 0.44 -6.00
CA ASP A 256 -1.77 0.83 -6.47
C ASP A 256 -2.31 -0.15 -7.53
N ASN A 257 -2.91 -1.24 -7.06
CA ASN A 257 -3.63 -2.19 -7.92
C ASN A 257 -4.86 -1.57 -8.60
N CYS A 258 -5.43 -0.51 -8.00
CA CYS A 258 -6.81 -0.07 -8.23
C CYS A 258 -6.93 1.06 -9.25
N SER A 259 -6.17 2.15 -9.10
CA SER A 259 -6.33 3.32 -9.96
C SER A 259 -5.98 3.07 -11.44
N PRO A 260 -5.00 2.21 -11.82
CA PRO A 260 -4.75 1.87 -13.22
C PRO A 260 -5.98 1.27 -13.91
N ARG A 261 -6.85 0.59 -13.14
CA ARG A 261 -8.07 -0.10 -13.61
C ARG A 261 -9.35 0.73 -13.38
N GLY A 262 -9.21 2.03 -13.11
CA GLY A 262 -10.32 2.96 -12.91
C GLY A 262 -11.11 2.75 -11.60
N LEU A 263 -10.48 2.13 -10.59
CA LEU A 263 -11.05 1.91 -9.26
C LEU A 263 -10.52 2.94 -8.26
N SER A 264 -11.29 3.21 -7.22
CA SER A 264 -10.92 4.15 -6.13
C SER A 264 -11.78 3.90 -4.90
N GLU A 265 -11.51 4.59 -3.79
CA GLU A 265 -12.38 4.56 -2.59
C GLU A 265 -13.84 4.92 -2.88
N ASN A 266 -14.11 5.74 -3.91
CA ASN A 266 -15.45 6.11 -4.35
C ASN A 266 -16.07 5.13 -5.37
N ASN A 267 -15.24 4.29 -6.00
CA ASN A 267 -15.67 3.20 -6.90
C ASN A 267 -14.82 1.93 -6.66
N PRO A 268 -14.97 1.28 -5.49
CA PRO A 268 -14.07 0.22 -5.05
C PRO A 268 -14.42 -1.14 -5.66
N ILE A 269 -13.54 -2.15 -5.47
CA ILE A 269 -13.80 -3.56 -5.85
C ILE A 269 -15.11 -4.04 -5.23
N ALA A 270 -15.33 -3.71 -3.95
CA ALA A 270 -16.50 -4.09 -3.17
C ALA A 270 -17.85 -3.55 -3.73
N SER A 271 -17.83 -2.50 -4.56
CA SER A 271 -19.04 -1.94 -5.20
C SER A 271 -19.41 -2.66 -6.51
N GLY A 272 -19.24 -3.99 -6.55
CA GLY A 272 -19.57 -4.81 -7.72
C GLY A 272 -18.51 -4.80 -8.83
N ASN A 273 -17.32 -4.25 -8.61
CA ASN A 273 -16.24 -4.18 -9.61
C ASN A 273 -15.30 -5.41 -9.58
N TYR A 274 -15.72 -6.54 -8.99
CA TYR A 274 -14.88 -7.73 -8.77
C TYR A 274 -14.28 -8.35 -10.05
N LEU A 275 -14.89 -8.14 -11.22
CA LEU A 275 -14.35 -8.59 -12.52
C LEU A 275 -13.36 -7.61 -13.19
N LYS A 276 -13.20 -6.39 -12.65
CA LYS A 276 -12.17 -5.42 -13.11
C LYS A 276 -10.82 -5.65 -12.43
N LEU A 277 -10.83 -6.20 -11.21
CA LEU A 277 -9.64 -6.46 -10.42
C LEU A 277 -9.90 -7.68 -9.52
N THR A 278 -9.58 -8.87 -10.04
CA THR A 278 -9.64 -10.12 -9.29
C THR A 278 -8.39 -10.22 -8.39
N ALA A 279 -8.47 -11.03 -7.32
CA ALA A 279 -7.28 -11.30 -6.50
C ALA A 279 -6.17 -12.04 -7.28
N TRP A 280 -6.50 -12.68 -8.41
CA TRP A 280 -5.53 -13.25 -9.35
C TRP A 280 -4.73 -12.14 -10.05
N MET A 281 -5.40 -11.09 -10.54
CA MET A 281 -4.72 -9.90 -11.11
C MET A 281 -3.87 -9.19 -10.05
N GLY A 282 -4.37 -9.06 -8.81
CA GLY A 282 -3.60 -8.47 -7.71
C GLY A 282 -2.36 -9.29 -7.33
N ALA A 283 -2.43 -10.63 -7.42
CA ALA A 283 -1.27 -11.50 -7.22
C ALA A 283 -0.22 -11.32 -8.32
N ALA A 284 -0.65 -11.11 -9.58
CA ALA A 284 0.27 -10.78 -10.67
C ALA A 284 0.98 -9.45 -10.43
N ASP A 285 0.25 -8.39 -10.04
CA ASP A 285 0.85 -7.10 -9.69
C ASP A 285 1.87 -7.22 -8.55
N ALA A 286 1.55 -7.98 -7.50
CA ALA A 286 2.45 -8.18 -6.36
C ALA A 286 3.72 -8.97 -6.75
N LEU A 287 3.62 -9.95 -7.64
CA LEU A 287 4.76 -10.71 -8.15
C LEU A 287 5.63 -9.88 -9.13
N HIS A 288 5.02 -9.01 -9.94
CA HIS A 288 5.77 -8.04 -10.74
C HIS A 288 6.47 -6.99 -9.86
N ALA A 289 5.86 -6.57 -8.75
CA ALA A 289 6.52 -5.75 -7.74
C ALA A 289 7.74 -6.46 -7.13
N LEU A 290 7.58 -7.74 -6.72
CA LEU A 290 8.71 -8.56 -6.23
C LEU A 290 9.84 -8.65 -7.28
N LYS A 291 9.50 -8.89 -8.55
CA LYS A 291 10.44 -8.96 -9.69
C LYS A 291 11.20 -7.64 -9.88
N PHE A 292 10.51 -6.50 -9.80
CA PHE A 292 11.11 -5.17 -9.86
C PHE A 292 12.11 -4.95 -8.71
N LEU A 293 11.70 -5.30 -7.48
CA LEU A 293 12.49 -5.13 -6.27
C LEU A 293 13.82 -5.90 -6.29
N GLN A 294 13.92 -7.05 -6.98
CA GLN A 294 15.18 -7.79 -7.14
C GLN A 294 16.31 -6.94 -7.76
N SER A 295 15.96 -5.98 -8.62
CA SER A 295 16.90 -5.07 -9.28
C SER A 295 17.14 -3.76 -8.52
N HIS A 296 16.39 -3.52 -7.44
CA HIS A 296 16.37 -2.23 -6.76
C HIS A 296 17.56 -2.06 -5.81
N GLN A 297 18.37 -1.02 -6.03
CA GLN A 297 19.69 -0.86 -5.40
C GLN A 297 19.64 -0.89 -3.86
N LYS A 298 18.59 -0.29 -3.27
CA LYS A 298 18.38 -0.19 -1.81
C LYS A 298 17.56 -1.33 -1.19
N VAL A 299 17.26 -2.39 -1.93
CA VAL A 299 16.39 -3.47 -1.46
C VAL A 299 17.18 -4.77 -1.35
N ASP A 300 16.97 -5.46 -0.24
CA ASP A 300 17.37 -6.85 -0.08
C ASP A 300 16.28 -7.75 -0.72
N GLY A 301 16.59 -8.28 -1.90
CA GLY A 301 15.66 -9.07 -2.71
C GLY A 301 15.29 -10.41 -2.10
N ASP A 302 16.14 -10.96 -1.22
CA ASP A 302 15.90 -12.20 -0.48
C ASP A 302 15.03 -11.98 0.77
N LYS A 303 14.85 -10.71 1.16
CA LYS A 303 14.12 -10.29 2.38
C LYS A 303 12.89 -9.45 2.05
N VAL A 304 12.12 -9.89 1.06
CA VAL A 304 10.82 -9.30 0.71
C VAL A 304 9.68 -10.15 1.28
N GLY A 305 8.81 -9.57 2.09
CA GLY A 305 7.56 -10.14 2.56
C GLY A 305 6.34 -9.48 1.92
N ILE A 306 5.16 -10.06 2.12
CA ILE A 306 3.87 -9.50 1.70
C ILE A 306 2.80 -9.66 2.79
N ILE A 307 2.09 -8.57 3.08
CA ILE A 307 0.92 -8.50 3.96
C ILE A 307 -0.27 -7.99 3.16
N GLY A 308 -1.47 -8.50 3.45
CA GLY A 308 -2.67 -7.97 2.83
C GLY A 308 -3.96 -8.34 3.54
N PHE A 309 -4.99 -7.53 3.32
CA PHE A 309 -6.20 -7.51 4.13
C PHE A 309 -7.45 -7.89 3.33
N SER A 310 -8.22 -8.90 3.75
CA SER A 310 -9.43 -9.36 3.05
C SER A 310 -9.14 -9.77 1.59
N TRP A 311 -9.58 -8.97 0.61
CA TRP A 311 -9.15 -9.12 -0.79
C TRP A 311 -7.62 -9.07 -0.95
N GLY A 312 -6.93 -8.18 -0.23
CA GLY A 312 -5.46 -8.15 -0.21
C GLY A 312 -4.86 -9.37 0.47
N GLY A 313 -5.60 -10.01 1.39
CA GLY A 313 -5.21 -11.29 1.99
C GLY A 313 -5.27 -12.42 0.97
N GLN A 314 -6.30 -12.46 0.12
CA GLN A 314 -6.34 -13.37 -1.04
C GLN A 314 -5.16 -13.14 -1.99
N VAL A 315 -4.82 -11.87 -2.28
CA VAL A 315 -3.64 -11.54 -3.10
C VAL A 315 -2.36 -12.09 -2.47
N ALA A 316 -2.08 -11.74 -1.21
CA ALA A 316 -0.90 -12.20 -0.49
C ALA A 316 -0.79 -13.73 -0.48
N TYR A 317 -1.91 -14.42 -0.25
CA TYR A 317 -2.00 -15.87 -0.29
C TYR A 317 -1.74 -16.45 -1.70
N PHE A 318 -2.38 -15.93 -2.76
CA PHE A 318 -2.24 -16.46 -4.12
C PHE A 318 -0.82 -16.30 -4.69
N THR A 319 -0.05 -15.31 -4.25
CA THR A 319 1.37 -15.17 -4.65
C THR A 319 2.25 -16.38 -4.33
N GLY A 320 1.79 -17.30 -3.46
CA GLY A 320 2.53 -18.51 -3.08
C GLY A 320 2.14 -19.76 -3.84
N ILE A 321 1.09 -19.75 -4.67
CA ILE A 321 0.76 -20.89 -5.53
C ILE A 321 1.84 -20.98 -6.62
N ASP A 322 2.53 -22.12 -6.76
CA ASP A 322 3.72 -22.23 -7.63
C ASP A 322 3.40 -21.89 -9.09
N LEU A 323 2.22 -22.27 -9.60
CA LEU A 323 1.78 -21.89 -10.95
C LEU A 323 1.75 -20.37 -11.12
N VAL A 324 1.14 -19.67 -10.16
CA VAL A 324 0.98 -18.21 -10.16
C VAL A 324 2.33 -17.52 -10.00
N ARG A 325 3.18 -18.01 -9.09
CA ARG A 325 4.51 -17.47 -8.82
C ARG A 325 5.46 -17.63 -10.02
N LYS A 326 5.64 -18.87 -10.49
CA LYS A 326 6.66 -19.25 -11.48
C LYS A 326 6.35 -18.77 -12.90
N ALA A 327 5.10 -18.39 -13.18
CA ALA A 327 4.74 -17.71 -14.42
C ALA A 327 5.33 -16.29 -14.51
N ILE A 328 5.66 -15.64 -13.38
CA ILE A 328 6.07 -14.22 -13.34
C ILE A 328 7.51 -14.07 -12.87
N VAL A 329 7.91 -14.77 -11.81
CA VAL A 329 9.27 -14.72 -11.24
C VAL A 329 10.01 -16.04 -11.49
N SER A 330 11.34 -16.02 -11.47
CA SER A 330 12.16 -17.22 -11.59
C SER A 330 11.97 -18.16 -10.38
N ASP A 331 12.30 -19.45 -10.56
CA ASP A 331 12.08 -20.48 -9.54
C ASP A 331 12.68 -20.15 -8.16
N ASP A 332 13.82 -19.45 -8.15
CA ASP A 332 14.61 -19.00 -7.00
C ASP A 332 14.07 -17.73 -6.32
N VAL A 333 13.18 -16.97 -6.96
CA VAL A 333 12.59 -15.74 -6.42
C VAL A 333 11.24 -16.04 -5.76
N ASP A 334 11.11 -15.66 -4.49
CA ASP A 334 9.92 -15.92 -3.68
C ASP A 334 9.80 -14.89 -2.54
N PHE A 335 8.60 -14.67 -2.01
CA PHE A 335 8.42 -13.91 -0.77
C PHE A 335 8.92 -14.74 0.41
N ALA A 336 9.77 -14.16 1.26
CA ALA A 336 10.28 -14.80 2.47
C ALA A 336 9.18 -15.01 3.54
N LEU A 337 8.14 -14.17 3.51
CA LEU A 337 7.03 -14.17 4.46
C LEU A 337 5.72 -13.72 3.78
N ARG A 338 4.64 -14.46 3.98
CA ARG A 338 3.26 -14.12 3.56
C ARG A 338 2.36 -14.02 4.79
N VAL A 339 1.70 -12.87 4.97
CA VAL A 339 0.78 -12.61 6.09
C VAL A 339 -0.60 -12.16 5.58
N PRO A 340 -1.46 -13.08 5.12
CA PRO A 340 -2.83 -12.75 4.76
C PRO A 340 -3.75 -12.63 5.98
N TYR A 341 -4.44 -11.49 6.08
CA TYR A 341 -5.44 -11.19 7.11
C TYR A 341 -6.86 -11.46 6.58
N TYR A 342 -7.65 -12.22 7.36
CA TYR A 342 -9.10 -12.45 7.18
C TYR A 342 -9.52 -12.71 5.72
N PHE A 343 -8.89 -13.69 5.09
CA PHE A 343 -9.15 -14.07 3.69
C PHE A 343 -9.92 -15.40 3.62
N PHE A 344 -10.53 -15.67 2.46
CA PHE A 344 -11.19 -16.96 2.25
C PHE A 344 -10.17 -18.03 1.83
N CYS A 345 -9.71 -18.81 2.81
CA CYS A 345 -8.89 -20.00 2.61
C CYS A 345 -9.56 -21.01 1.66
N ARG A 346 -8.75 -21.81 0.96
CA ARG A 346 -9.21 -22.77 -0.05
C ARG A 346 -8.54 -24.11 0.18
N GLN A 347 -9.27 -25.20 -0.03
CA GLN A 347 -8.70 -26.55 0.02
C GLN A 347 -8.09 -26.91 -1.33
N PHE A 348 -7.16 -27.88 -1.33
CA PHE A 348 -6.42 -28.28 -2.52
C PHE A 348 -6.31 -29.80 -2.59
N ASP A 349 -6.51 -30.39 -3.77
CA ASP A 349 -6.12 -31.79 -4.02
C ASP A 349 -4.60 -31.95 -3.89
N ASN A 350 -3.85 -30.93 -4.33
CA ASN A 350 -2.41 -30.79 -4.11
C ASN A 350 -2.06 -29.29 -4.05
N PRO A 351 -1.59 -28.76 -2.92
CA PRO A 351 -1.31 -27.32 -2.74
C PRO A 351 -0.40 -26.70 -3.80
N LYS A 352 0.62 -27.44 -4.26
CA LYS A 352 1.71 -26.95 -5.11
C LYS A 352 2.10 -25.51 -4.73
N TYR A 353 2.45 -25.31 -3.47
CA TYR A 353 2.65 -23.98 -2.86
C TYR A 353 4.13 -23.70 -2.59
N SER A 354 4.47 -22.44 -2.28
CA SER A 354 5.78 -22.03 -1.79
C SER A 354 6.15 -22.78 -0.49
N LYS A 355 7.44 -23.05 -0.30
CA LYS A 355 7.98 -23.58 0.96
C LYS A 355 8.34 -22.48 1.98
N ASN A 356 8.27 -21.21 1.60
CA ASN A 356 8.48 -20.08 2.50
C ASN A 356 7.27 -19.82 3.40
N LYS A 357 7.45 -19.01 4.44
CA LYS A 357 6.49 -18.87 5.52
C LYS A 357 5.13 -18.33 5.06
N LEU A 358 4.08 -19.06 5.37
CA LEU A 358 2.70 -18.57 5.38
C LEU A 358 2.20 -18.44 6.84
N HIS A 359 1.75 -17.24 7.22
CA HIS A 359 1.12 -17.00 8.51
C HIS A 359 -0.25 -16.34 8.35
N ILE A 360 -1.30 -17.10 8.64
CA ILE A 360 -2.70 -16.71 8.50
C ILE A 360 -3.16 -16.01 9.77
N VAL A 361 -3.82 -14.86 9.61
CA VAL A 361 -4.40 -14.07 10.71
C VAL A 361 -5.92 -14.04 10.53
N GLN A 362 -6.66 -14.72 11.41
CA GLN A 362 -8.11 -14.94 11.24
C GLN A 362 -8.91 -14.51 12.48
N GLY A 363 -10.10 -13.92 12.28
CA GLY A 363 -11.07 -13.69 13.35
C GLY A 363 -11.93 -14.94 13.62
N GLU A 364 -12.25 -15.22 14.88
CA GLU A 364 -13.18 -16.29 15.26
C GLU A 364 -14.59 -16.10 14.66
N LEU A 365 -15.04 -14.85 14.53
CA LEU A 365 -16.37 -14.45 14.08
C LEU A 365 -16.36 -13.85 12.65
N ASP A 366 -15.36 -14.19 11.84
CA ASP A 366 -15.19 -13.66 10.50
C ASP A 366 -16.33 -14.08 9.55
N ALA A 367 -16.51 -13.34 8.44
CA ALA A 367 -17.39 -13.71 7.34
C ALA A 367 -17.01 -15.05 6.68
N VAL A 368 -15.75 -15.47 6.83
CA VAL A 368 -15.26 -16.83 6.53
C VAL A 368 -14.87 -17.51 7.84
N PRO A 369 -15.61 -18.56 8.27
CA PRO A 369 -15.29 -19.29 9.49
C PRO A 369 -13.85 -19.85 9.48
N PRO A 370 -13.16 -19.87 10.64
CA PRO A 370 -11.73 -20.20 10.70
C PRO A 370 -11.40 -21.66 10.39
N ASN A 371 -12.37 -22.59 10.42
CA ASN A 371 -12.14 -24.02 10.12
C ASN A 371 -11.52 -24.21 8.73
N HIS A 372 -12.01 -23.47 7.72
CA HIS A 372 -11.46 -23.46 6.36
C HIS A 372 -9.95 -23.22 6.33
N CYS A 373 -9.47 -22.33 7.20
CA CYS A 373 -8.05 -21.99 7.30
C CYS A 373 -7.26 -22.94 8.20
N ILE A 374 -7.87 -23.49 9.26
CA ILE A 374 -7.27 -24.53 10.12
C ILE A 374 -6.98 -25.79 9.29
N GLU A 375 -7.98 -26.28 8.55
CA GLU A 375 -7.89 -27.51 7.75
C GLU A 375 -6.85 -27.35 6.64
N MET A 376 -6.92 -26.26 5.87
CA MET A 376 -5.92 -25.94 4.85
C MET A 376 -4.50 -25.87 5.44
N ALA A 377 -4.30 -25.25 6.60
CA ALA A 377 -2.99 -25.17 7.25
C ALA A 377 -2.50 -26.56 7.69
N ASN A 378 -3.37 -27.41 8.23
CA ASN A 378 -3.04 -28.78 8.62
C ASN A 378 -2.62 -29.63 7.40
N ASP A 379 -3.39 -29.58 6.31
CA ASP A 379 -3.08 -30.34 5.08
C ASP A 379 -1.79 -29.88 4.42
N PHE A 380 -1.53 -28.57 4.40
CA PHE A 380 -0.26 -28.03 3.92
C PHE A 380 0.91 -28.49 4.82
N ASN A 381 0.76 -28.46 6.15
CA ASN A 381 1.80 -28.91 7.07
C ASN A 381 2.04 -30.43 6.99
N ASN A 382 1.01 -31.24 6.78
CA ASN A 382 1.11 -32.68 6.52
C ASN A 382 1.94 -33.00 5.24
N LEU A 383 1.94 -32.07 4.27
CA LEU A 383 2.74 -32.11 3.05
C LEU A 383 4.09 -31.35 3.18
N GLY A 384 4.48 -31.00 4.41
CA GLY A 384 5.75 -30.36 4.73
C GLY A 384 5.92 -28.95 4.18
N TYR A 385 4.84 -28.18 4.06
CA TYR A 385 4.92 -26.71 3.93
C TYR A 385 5.05 -26.06 5.32
N ASP A 386 5.41 -24.77 5.38
CA ASP A 386 5.47 -24.01 6.65
C ASP A 386 4.28 -23.05 6.75
N VAL A 387 3.14 -23.58 7.20
CA VAL A 387 1.91 -22.82 7.42
C VAL A 387 1.61 -22.74 8.91
N SER A 388 1.17 -21.56 9.35
CA SER A 388 0.70 -21.33 10.71
C SER A 388 -0.50 -20.40 10.70
N ILE A 389 -1.35 -20.50 11.72
CA ILE A 389 -2.56 -19.70 11.86
C ILE A 389 -2.70 -19.24 13.30
N ASP A 390 -3.03 -17.96 13.48
CA ASP A 390 -3.54 -17.43 14.75
C ASP A 390 -5.02 -17.06 14.57
N ILE A 391 -5.87 -17.52 15.50
CA ILE A 391 -7.30 -17.22 15.54
C ILE A 391 -7.56 -16.32 16.73
N TYR A 392 -8.09 -15.13 16.48
CA TYR A 392 -8.36 -14.14 17.50
C TYR A 392 -9.82 -14.25 17.97
N SER A 393 -10.01 -14.64 19.23
CA SER A 393 -11.35 -14.85 19.81
C SER A 393 -12.14 -13.55 19.88
N GLY A 394 -13.45 -13.62 19.59
CA GLY A 394 -14.34 -12.45 19.51
C GLY A 394 -14.12 -11.54 18.29
N ALA A 395 -12.97 -11.65 17.61
CA ALA A 395 -12.65 -10.84 16.45
C ALA A 395 -13.46 -11.26 15.22
N ALA A 396 -13.95 -10.27 14.47
CA ALA A 396 -14.73 -10.48 13.27
C ALA A 396 -14.00 -9.96 12.02
N HIS A 397 -14.68 -9.91 10.87
CA HIS A 397 -14.05 -9.37 9.67
C HIS A 397 -13.69 -7.89 9.86
N ASN A 398 -12.51 -7.49 9.37
CA ASN A 398 -12.00 -6.12 9.50
C ASN A 398 -11.79 -5.71 10.99
N PHE A 399 -11.41 -6.65 11.87
CA PHE A 399 -11.13 -6.41 13.30
C PHE A 399 -10.02 -5.40 13.57
N ASP A 400 -9.07 -5.27 12.65
CA ASP A 400 -7.93 -4.36 12.71
C ASP A 400 -8.26 -2.92 12.25
N ASN A 401 -9.56 -2.61 12.07
CA ASN A 401 -10.05 -1.30 11.65
C ASN A 401 -9.30 -0.18 12.40
N PRO A 402 -8.67 0.79 11.70
CA PRO A 402 -7.75 1.73 12.31
C PRO A 402 -8.37 2.74 13.28
N TRP A 403 -9.70 2.93 13.30
CA TRP A 403 -10.30 3.89 14.24
C TRP A 403 -10.70 3.18 15.54
N TRP A 404 -10.03 3.52 16.65
CA TRP A 404 -10.21 2.92 17.98
C TRP A 404 -11.64 3.00 18.53
N ASP A 405 -12.40 4.02 18.10
CA ASP A 405 -13.80 4.31 18.42
C ASP A 405 -14.80 3.73 17.41
N SER A 406 -14.31 2.97 16.42
CA SER A 406 -15.17 2.14 15.59
C SER A 406 -16.07 1.26 16.45
N MET A 407 -17.30 1.06 15.99
CA MET A 407 -18.25 0.16 16.63
C MET A 407 -17.61 -1.24 16.81
N SER A 408 -17.81 -1.81 18.00
CA SER A 408 -17.52 -3.21 18.30
C SER A 408 -18.18 -4.14 17.28
N PRO A 409 -17.71 -5.39 17.14
CA PRO A 409 -18.17 -6.30 16.09
C PRO A 409 -19.69 -6.47 16.11
N ALA A 410 -20.33 -6.16 14.98
CA ALA A 410 -21.78 -6.14 14.82
C ALA A 410 -22.19 -6.82 13.50
N LYS A 411 -23.42 -7.35 13.44
CA LYS A 411 -23.96 -7.93 12.22
C LYS A 411 -24.31 -6.83 11.20
N ASP A 412 -23.74 -6.93 10.02
CA ASP A 412 -24.13 -6.13 8.86
C ASP A 412 -24.87 -7.01 7.84
N TYR A 413 -26.19 -6.85 7.77
CA TYR A 413 -27.07 -7.59 6.85
C TYR A 413 -26.87 -7.22 5.37
N SER A 414 -26.04 -6.23 5.06
CA SER A 414 -25.56 -5.95 3.69
C SER A 414 -24.29 -6.73 3.33
N LYS A 415 -23.68 -7.46 4.27
CA LYS A 415 -22.44 -8.22 4.04
C LYS A 415 -22.70 -9.71 3.95
N TRP A 416 -22.05 -10.28 2.94
CA TRP A 416 -22.01 -11.70 2.65
C TRP A 416 -21.13 -12.46 3.65
N TYR A 417 -21.53 -13.68 4.01
CA TYR A 417 -20.74 -14.65 4.76
C TYR A 417 -21.03 -16.08 4.29
N VAL A 418 -20.19 -17.02 4.73
CA VAL A 418 -20.36 -18.45 4.46
C VAL A 418 -20.42 -19.27 5.76
N THR A 419 -20.98 -20.48 5.69
CA THR A 419 -20.93 -21.44 6.80
C THR A 419 -19.62 -22.22 6.81
N ASP A 420 -19.38 -22.94 7.90
CA ASP A 420 -18.29 -23.89 8.10
C ASP A 420 -18.27 -25.01 7.03
N ASN A 421 -19.37 -25.22 6.29
CA ASN A 421 -19.49 -26.24 5.24
C ASN A 421 -19.20 -25.72 3.81
N CYS A 422 -18.94 -24.43 3.63
CA CYS A 422 -18.71 -23.84 2.31
C CYS A 422 -17.24 -24.00 1.86
N TYR A 423 -16.85 -25.20 1.41
CA TYR A 423 -15.47 -25.43 0.97
C TYR A 423 -15.26 -25.07 -0.50
N TYR A 424 -14.37 -24.10 -0.75
CA TYR A 424 -13.85 -23.82 -2.08
C TYR A 424 -12.55 -24.59 -2.32
N TRP A 425 -12.54 -25.46 -3.32
CA TRP A 425 -11.42 -26.32 -3.70
C TRP A 425 -10.74 -25.84 -4.98
N ILE A 426 -9.43 -26.09 -5.07
CA ILE A 426 -8.63 -26.04 -6.29
C ILE A 426 -8.07 -27.45 -6.54
N ASP A 427 -8.39 -28.03 -7.69
CA ASP A 427 -7.99 -29.40 -8.04
C ASP A 427 -6.54 -29.47 -8.56
N GLU A 428 -6.02 -30.68 -8.77
CA GLU A 428 -4.62 -30.88 -9.21
C GLU A 428 -4.31 -30.24 -10.58
N ASN A 429 -5.35 -29.96 -11.38
CA ASN A 429 -5.34 -29.32 -12.69
C ASN A 429 -5.74 -27.84 -12.62
N TYR A 430 -5.80 -27.28 -11.40
CA TYR A 430 -6.16 -25.90 -11.08
C TYR A 430 -7.62 -25.51 -11.37
N LYS A 431 -8.52 -26.48 -11.63
CA LYS A 431 -9.96 -26.18 -11.71
C LYS A 431 -10.53 -25.88 -10.33
N ARG A 432 -11.49 -24.98 -10.29
CA ARG A 432 -12.09 -24.45 -9.07
C ARG A 432 -13.47 -25.08 -8.86
N SER A 433 -13.78 -25.49 -7.64
CA SER A 433 -15.07 -26.10 -7.31
C SER A 433 -15.55 -25.70 -5.92
N TRP A 434 -16.86 -25.81 -5.69
CA TRP A 434 -17.40 -26.05 -4.36
C TRP A 434 -17.52 -27.55 -4.15
N ARG A 435 -17.19 -28.04 -2.96
CA ARG A 435 -17.34 -29.45 -2.58
C ARG A 435 -17.96 -29.55 -1.18
N LEU A 436 -18.89 -30.48 -0.98
CA LEU A 436 -19.47 -30.84 0.31
C LEU A 436 -19.93 -32.30 0.28
N ASP A 437 -19.27 -33.17 1.04
CA ASP A 437 -19.40 -34.63 0.91
C ASP A 437 -19.21 -35.06 -0.56
N ASP A 438 -20.14 -35.85 -1.11
CA ASP A 438 -20.15 -36.25 -2.53
C ASP A 438 -20.69 -35.16 -3.49
N MET A 439 -21.17 -34.01 -2.97
CA MET A 439 -21.70 -32.91 -3.79
C MET A 439 -20.56 -32.03 -4.31
N ARG A 440 -20.60 -31.68 -5.60
CA ARG A 440 -19.60 -30.85 -6.26
C ARG A 440 -20.24 -29.96 -7.33
N ILE A 441 -19.88 -28.68 -7.35
CA ILE A 441 -20.17 -27.73 -8.43
C ILE A 441 -18.83 -27.24 -8.98
N GLU A 442 -18.59 -27.42 -10.28
CA GLU A 442 -17.40 -26.92 -10.96
C GLU A 442 -17.59 -25.44 -11.30
N PHE A 443 -16.83 -24.54 -10.67
CA PHE A 443 -17.03 -23.10 -10.88
C PHE A 443 -16.67 -22.62 -12.28
N ASP A 444 -15.77 -23.34 -12.95
CA ASP A 444 -15.26 -22.99 -14.28
C ASP A 444 -16.23 -23.36 -15.42
N ASP A 445 -17.27 -24.15 -15.12
CA ASP A 445 -18.34 -24.48 -16.07
C ASP A 445 -19.44 -23.39 -16.13
N TYR A 446 -19.38 -22.37 -15.24
CA TYR A 446 -20.41 -21.32 -15.12
C TYR A 446 -19.84 -19.90 -15.33
N GLU A 447 -20.40 -19.18 -16.28
CA GLU A 447 -20.06 -17.77 -16.51
C GLU A 447 -20.43 -16.90 -15.28
N GLY A 448 -19.50 -16.06 -14.85
CA GLY A 448 -19.73 -15.08 -13.79
C GLY A 448 -20.04 -15.67 -12.40
N TRP A 449 -19.74 -16.95 -12.16
CA TRP A 449 -20.06 -17.66 -10.91
C TRP A 449 -21.58 -17.72 -10.60
N ASN A 450 -22.42 -17.73 -11.64
CA ASN A 450 -23.87 -17.88 -11.48
C ASN A 450 -24.30 -19.35 -11.52
N PHE A 451 -24.30 -20.00 -10.36
CA PHE A 451 -24.60 -21.43 -10.24
C PHE A 451 -26.11 -21.77 -10.26
N ARG A 452 -27.03 -20.81 -10.46
CA ARG A 452 -28.49 -21.03 -10.34
C ARG A 452 -29.11 -22.08 -11.25
N ALA A 453 -28.39 -22.50 -12.30
CA ALA A 453 -28.79 -23.57 -13.20
C ALA A 453 -28.28 -24.96 -12.79
N ASP A 454 -27.37 -25.05 -11.81
CA ASP A 454 -26.86 -26.30 -11.27
C ASP A 454 -27.93 -27.02 -10.41
N PRO A 455 -28.13 -28.34 -10.55
CA PRO A 455 -29.03 -29.11 -9.70
C PRO A 455 -28.78 -28.97 -8.19
N LEU A 456 -27.53 -28.73 -7.77
CA LEU A 456 -27.06 -28.59 -6.39
C LEU A 456 -27.02 -27.13 -5.90
N TRP A 457 -27.55 -26.18 -6.69
CA TRP A 457 -27.52 -24.76 -6.34
C TRP A 457 -28.16 -24.45 -4.98
N LYS A 458 -29.20 -25.17 -4.57
CA LYS A 458 -29.90 -24.90 -3.30
C LYS A 458 -29.03 -25.26 -2.10
N GLU A 459 -28.33 -26.37 -2.21
CA GLU A 459 -27.38 -26.91 -1.25
C GLU A 459 -26.17 -25.97 -1.15
N TYR A 460 -25.61 -25.56 -2.29
CA TYR A 460 -24.56 -24.53 -2.35
C TYR A 460 -25.02 -23.20 -1.74
N ASN A 461 -26.16 -22.64 -2.15
CA ASN A 461 -26.67 -21.35 -1.69
C ASN A 461 -26.86 -21.35 -0.15
N LYS A 462 -27.33 -22.47 0.41
CA LYS A 462 -27.56 -22.61 1.86
C LYS A 462 -26.27 -22.45 2.68
N GLU A 463 -25.14 -22.93 2.17
CA GLU A 463 -23.84 -22.83 2.86
C GLU A 463 -23.04 -21.59 2.43
N CYS A 464 -23.11 -21.19 1.16
CA CYS A 464 -22.19 -20.24 0.53
C CYS A 464 -22.79 -18.87 0.14
N GLU A 465 -24.11 -18.65 0.19
CA GLU A 465 -24.74 -17.37 -0.19
C GLU A 465 -25.59 -16.78 0.95
N ASN A 466 -24.95 -16.54 2.11
CA ASN A 466 -25.63 -16.00 3.30
C ASN A 466 -25.32 -14.50 3.53
N MET A 467 -26.21 -13.81 4.25
CA MET A 467 -26.14 -12.36 4.52
C MET A 467 -26.29 -12.06 6.02
N GLY A 468 -25.51 -11.13 6.55
CA GLY A 468 -25.46 -10.83 8.00
C GLY A 468 -24.13 -11.14 8.67
N ALA A 469 -23.02 -10.99 7.94
CA ALA A 469 -21.67 -11.17 8.46
C ALA A 469 -21.39 -10.26 9.66
N VAL A 470 -20.54 -10.70 10.59
CA VAL A 470 -20.05 -9.82 11.67
C VAL A 470 -18.85 -9.02 11.14
N TYR A 471 -18.91 -7.70 11.34
CA TYR A 471 -17.87 -6.74 10.96
C TYR A 471 -17.68 -5.73 12.09
N GLY A 472 -16.45 -5.24 12.28
CA GLY A 472 -16.16 -4.18 13.24
C GLY A 472 -14.82 -4.38 13.92
N ARG A 473 -14.35 -3.35 14.66
CA ARG A 473 -13.04 -3.39 15.32
C ARG A 473 -13.06 -4.32 16.52
N ASP A 474 -12.01 -5.13 16.68
CA ASP A 474 -11.68 -5.73 17.97
C ASP A 474 -10.33 -5.19 18.45
N ASP A 475 -10.37 -4.52 19.60
CA ASP A 475 -9.26 -3.73 20.12
C ASP A 475 -8.12 -4.61 20.65
N GLU A 476 -8.39 -5.86 21.05
CA GLU A 476 -7.40 -6.78 21.58
C GLU A 476 -6.78 -7.61 20.43
N ALA A 477 -7.59 -8.13 19.53
CA ALA A 477 -7.13 -8.81 18.32
C ALA A 477 -6.25 -7.92 17.44
N ALA A 478 -6.59 -6.64 17.27
CA ALA A 478 -5.77 -5.68 16.54
C ALA A 478 -4.37 -5.51 17.16
N LYS A 479 -4.26 -5.48 18.49
CA LYS A 479 -2.97 -5.40 19.20
C LYS A 479 -2.19 -6.71 19.10
N GLN A 480 -2.83 -7.84 19.39
CA GLN A 480 -2.18 -9.16 19.41
C GLN A 480 -1.68 -9.56 18.01
N SER A 481 -2.46 -9.33 16.96
CA SER A 481 -2.03 -9.57 15.58
C SER A 481 -0.89 -8.66 15.13
N ALA A 482 -0.88 -7.38 15.55
CA ALA A 482 0.22 -6.48 15.25
C ALA A 482 1.52 -6.87 16.00
N VAL A 483 1.43 -7.34 17.26
CA VAL A 483 2.56 -7.97 17.99
C VAL A 483 3.05 -9.23 17.27
N LYS A 484 2.14 -10.07 16.76
CA LYS A 484 2.51 -11.27 15.99
C LYS A 484 3.23 -10.89 14.69
N LEU A 485 2.73 -9.89 13.97
CA LEU A 485 3.36 -9.37 12.74
C LEU A 485 4.79 -8.88 13.01
N GLU A 486 5.02 -8.13 14.09
CA GLU A 486 6.37 -7.72 14.52
C GLU A 486 7.29 -8.93 14.77
N GLY A 487 6.78 -9.97 15.44
CA GLY A 487 7.54 -11.21 15.67
C GLY A 487 7.93 -11.92 14.37
N LEU A 488 7.01 -12.00 13.40
CA LEU A 488 7.28 -12.60 12.08
C LEU A 488 8.27 -11.77 11.27
N ILE A 489 8.13 -10.45 11.26
CA ILE A 489 9.07 -9.55 10.59
C ILE A 489 10.50 -9.76 11.13
N ASN A 490 10.64 -9.81 12.45
CA ASN A 490 11.92 -10.06 13.11
C ASN A 490 12.49 -11.49 12.87
N GLN A 491 11.66 -12.47 12.53
CA GLN A 491 12.09 -13.84 12.28
C GLN A 491 12.48 -14.10 10.81
N TYR A 492 11.75 -13.55 9.83
CA TYR A 492 11.91 -13.90 8.42
C TYR A 492 12.56 -12.79 7.58
N LEU A 493 12.30 -11.51 7.90
CA LEU A 493 12.78 -10.37 7.10
C LEU A 493 14.06 -9.72 7.65
N LYS A 494 14.44 -10.04 8.88
CA LYS A 494 15.70 -9.59 9.52
C LYS A 494 16.64 -10.78 9.75
#